data_AF-A0A0F8JRG0-F1
#
_entry.id   AF-A0A0F8JRG0-F1
#
_cell.length_a   1.000
_cell.length_b   1.000
_cell.length_c   1.000
_cell.angle_alpha   90.00
_cell.angle_beta   90.00
_cell.angle_gamma   90.00
#
_symmetry.space_group_name_H-M   'P 1'
#
loop_
_entity.id
_entity.type
_entity.pdbx_description
1 polymer ?
#
loop_
_entity_poly.entity_id
_entity_poly.type
_entity_poly.pdbx_seq_one_letter_code
_entity_poly.pdbx_strand_id
1 'polypeptide(L)'
;MAKIKLEEDEVQYLIDFVKKGQKSARELTRARILLLANKNKKNTEIVEILNVSRNTVGRIKKRYLDEGLQSALEDKTRTGQPIKYTEKHTAEIIAQACTKPPDGRKKWTLVLLTEELKMREGFETINKESIRLILKKAKLNLG
;
A
#
# COMPACT_ATOMS: atom_id res chain seq x y z
N MET A 1 14.47 -7.17 -26.44
CA MET A 1 13.36 -6.52 -25.70
C MET A 1 12.06 -7.10 -26.21
N ALA A 2 11.14 -7.49 -25.33
CA ALA A 2 9.87 -8.08 -25.75
C ALA A 2 9.04 -7.08 -26.59
N LYS A 3 8.45 -7.60 -27.67
CA LYS A 3 7.52 -6.88 -28.53
C LYS A 3 6.16 -6.87 -27.86
N ILE A 4 5.48 -5.72 -27.90
CA ILE A 4 4.09 -5.61 -27.45
C ILE A 4 3.24 -5.78 -28.71
N LYS A 5 2.27 -6.69 -28.64
CA LYS A 5 1.21 -6.85 -29.62
C LYS A 5 -0.08 -6.79 -28.82
N LEU A 6 -0.80 -5.69 -29.00
CA LEU A 6 -2.12 -5.49 -28.41
C LEU A 6 -3.16 -6.14 -29.33
N GLU A 7 -4.21 -6.69 -28.74
CA GLU A 7 -5.41 -7.09 -29.48
C GLU A 7 -6.22 -5.85 -29.91
N GLU A 8 -7.07 -5.99 -30.92
CA GLU A 8 -7.80 -4.84 -31.51
C GLU A 8 -8.71 -4.14 -30.49
N ASP A 9 -9.35 -4.92 -29.62
CA ASP A 9 -10.17 -4.42 -28.51
C ASP A 9 -9.34 -3.66 -27.46
N GLU A 10 -8.14 -4.15 -27.14
CA GLU A 10 -7.20 -3.46 -26.25
C GLU A 10 -6.71 -2.13 -26.85
N VAL A 11 -6.44 -2.11 -28.17
CA VAL A 11 -6.07 -0.88 -28.88
C VAL A 11 -7.19 0.14 -28.80
N GLN A 12 -8.42 -0.26 -29.13
CA GLN A 12 -9.58 0.62 -29.09
C GLN A 12 -9.83 1.14 -27.67
N TYR A 13 -9.75 0.25 -26.67
CA TYR A 13 -9.86 0.62 -25.26
C TYR A 13 -8.82 1.68 -24.88
N LEU A 14 -7.55 1.49 -25.24
CA LEU A 14 -6.47 2.42 -24.90
C LEU A 14 -6.62 3.77 -25.61
N ILE A 15 -7.10 3.78 -26.85
CA ILE A 15 -7.41 5.02 -27.58
C ILE A 15 -8.49 5.79 -26.83
N ASP A 16 -9.59 5.14 -26.44
CA ASP A 16 -10.67 5.77 -25.69
C ASP A 16 -10.24 6.19 -24.29
N PHE A 17 -9.40 5.39 -23.63
CA PHE A 17 -8.81 5.68 -22.32
C PHE A 17 -8.01 6.98 -22.35
N VAL A 18 -7.15 7.15 -23.36
CA VAL A 18 -6.36 8.37 -23.55
C VAL A 18 -7.23 9.55 -23.98
N LYS A 19 -8.19 9.32 -24.89
CA LYS A 19 -9.09 10.35 -25.44
C LYS A 19 -9.98 10.96 -24.37
N LYS A 20 -10.52 10.15 -23.45
CA LYS A 20 -11.35 10.64 -22.34
C LYS A 20 -10.57 11.54 -21.38
N GLY A 21 -9.29 11.23 -21.14
CA GLY A 21 -8.41 12.08 -20.32
C GLY A 21 -8.78 12.21 -18.83
N GLN A 22 -9.73 11.42 -18.34
CA GLN A 22 -10.25 11.50 -16.96
C GLN A 22 -9.41 10.73 -15.92
N LYS A 23 -8.36 10.05 -16.37
CA LYS A 23 -7.49 9.20 -15.54
C LYS A 23 -6.25 9.97 -15.10
N SER A 24 -5.52 9.44 -14.11
CA SER A 24 -4.31 10.10 -13.63
C SER A 24 -3.27 10.25 -14.75
N ALA A 25 -2.43 11.27 -14.66
CA ALA A 25 -1.36 11.49 -15.64
C ALA A 25 -0.45 10.26 -15.81
N ARG A 26 -0.26 9.48 -14.74
CA ARG A 26 0.52 8.23 -14.76
C ARG A 26 -0.17 7.16 -15.58
N GLU A 27 -1.45 6.90 -15.35
CA GLU A 27 -2.24 5.92 -16.12
C GLU A 27 -2.28 6.29 -17.61
N LEU A 28 -2.53 7.56 -17.94
CA LEU A 28 -2.54 8.04 -19.32
C LEU A 28 -1.17 7.87 -20.00
N THR A 29 -0.09 8.11 -19.26
CA THR A 29 1.28 7.88 -19.77
C THR A 29 1.53 6.41 -20.04
N ARG A 30 1.08 5.50 -19.16
CA ARG A 30 1.21 4.05 -19.35
C ARG A 30 0.43 3.57 -20.57
N ALA A 31 -0.78 4.07 -20.77
CA ALA A 31 -1.58 3.80 -21.96
C ALA A 31 -0.85 4.24 -23.25
N ARG A 32 -0.28 5.44 -23.26
CA ARG A 32 0.52 5.96 -24.40
C ARG A 32 1.77 5.10 -24.66
N ILE A 33 2.45 4.62 -23.61
CA ILE A 33 3.59 3.70 -23.75
C ILE A 33 3.17 2.44 -24.51
N LEU A 34 2.05 1.82 -24.13
CA LEU A 34 1.57 0.58 -24.76
C LEU A 34 1.15 0.82 -26.21
N LEU A 35 0.42 1.90 -26.49
CA LEU A 35 0.04 2.27 -27.86
C LEU A 35 1.26 2.50 -28.77
N LEU A 36 2.28 3.21 -28.30
CA LEU A 36 3.51 3.42 -29.08
C LEU A 36 4.31 2.12 -29.25
N ALA A 37 4.38 1.29 -28.21
CA ALA A 37 5.04 0.00 -28.28
C ALA A 37 4.36 -0.95 -29.28
N ASN A 38 3.03 -0.94 -29.37
CA ASN A 38 2.26 -1.69 -30.35
C ASN A 38 2.53 -1.22 -31.79
N LYS A 39 2.78 0.09 -31.97
CA LYS A 39 3.25 0.68 -33.24
C LYS A 39 4.72 0.39 -33.55
N ASN A 40 5.33 -0.60 -32.90
CA ASN A 40 6.73 -1.00 -33.05
C ASN A 40 7.76 0.10 -32.75
N LYS A 41 7.40 1.14 -31.98
CA LYS A 41 8.37 2.15 -31.54
C LYS A 41 9.40 1.55 -30.58
N LYS A 42 10.67 1.89 -30.80
CA LYS A 42 11.76 1.51 -29.91
C LYS A 42 11.60 2.21 -28.57
N ASN A 43 12.09 1.57 -27.51
CA ASN A 43 12.01 2.17 -26.17
C ASN A 43 12.67 3.56 -26.10
N THR A 44 13.72 3.82 -26.88
CA THR A 44 14.38 5.14 -26.98
C THR A 44 13.44 6.19 -27.57
N GLU A 45 12.76 5.87 -28.67
CA GLU A 45 11.75 6.76 -29.27
C GLU A 45 10.61 7.03 -28.28
N ILE A 46 10.13 6.01 -27.56
CA ILE A 46 9.05 6.19 -26.56
C ILE A 46 9.49 7.10 -25.42
N VAL A 47 10.74 6.96 -24.96
CA VAL A 47 11.35 7.82 -23.93
C VAL A 47 11.35 9.27 -24.38
N GLU A 48 11.78 9.54 -25.61
CA GLU A 48 11.84 10.88 -26.20
C GLU A 48 10.44 11.47 -26.38
N ILE A 49 9.50 10.71 -26.96
CA ILE A 49 8.13 11.15 -27.24
C ILE A 49 7.37 11.51 -25.95
N LEU A 50 7.53 10.71 -24.89
CA LEU A 50 6.74 10.84 -23.66
C LEU A 50 7.50 11.51 -22.51
N ASN A 51 8.78 11.82 -22.69
CA ASN A 51 9.66 12.36 -21.66
C ASN A 51 9.65 11.53 -20.35
N VAL A 52 9.81 10.20 -20.49
CA VAL A 52 9.83 9.25 -19.36
C VAL A 52 11.14 8.49 -19.29
N SER A 53 11.46 7.89 -18.14
CA SER A 53 12.65 7.03 -18.05
C SER A 53 12.51 5.75 -18.87
N ARG A 54 13.64 5.25 -19.40
CA ARG A 54 13.71 3.93 -20.08
C ARG A 54 13.21 2.79 -19.19
N ASN A 55 13.44 2.89 -17.88
CA ASN A 55 12.97 1.92 -16.89
C ASN A 55 11.45 1.91 -16.77
N THR A 56 10.80 3.08 -16.85
CA THR A 56 9.34 3.20 -16.89
C THR A 56 8.78 2.43 -18.08
N VAL A 57 9.31 2.67 -19.29
CA VAL A 57 8.88 1.94 -20.51
C VAL A 57 9.06 0.43 -20.34
N GLY A 58 10.23 -0.01 -19.85
CA GLY A 58 10.52 -1.42 -19.61
C GLY A 58 9.55 -2.08 -18.61
N ARG A 59 9.27 -1.42 -17.50
CA ARG A 59 8.37 -1.92 -16.45
C ARG A 59 6.93 -2.05 -16.93
N ILE A 60 6.42 -1.08 -17.70
CA ILE A 60 5.05 -1.12 -18.21
C ILE A 60 4.89 -2.22 -19.26
N LYS A 61 5.85 -2.34 -20.19
CA LYS A 61 5.86 -3.44 -21.17
C LYS A 61 5.89 -4.81 -20.49
N LYS A 62 6.78 -4.97 -19.51
CA LYS A 62 6.87 -6.22 -18.73
C LYS A 62 5.56 -6.51 -18.00
N ARG A 63 4.99 -5.53 -17.31
CA ARG A 63 3.74 -5.71 -16.56
C ARG A 63 2.57 -6.11 -17.47
N TYR A 64 2.46 -5.53 -18.66
CA TYR A 64 1.46 -5.95 -19.64
C TYR A 64 1.63 -7.42 -20.03
N LEU A 65 2.85 -7.85 -20.33
CA LEU A 65 3.13 -9.24 -20.74
C LEU A 65 2.91 -10.24 -19.60
N ASP A 66 3.24 -9.86 -18.36
CA ASP A 66 3.18 -10.75 -17.20
C ASP A 66 1.78 -10.77 -16.55
N GLU A 67 1.05 -9.65 -16.57
CA GLU A 67 -0.14 -9.43 -15.73
C GLU A 67 -1.35 -8.82 -16.50
N GLY A 68 -1.21 -8.55 -17.80
CA GLY A 68 -2.28 -8.04 -18.66
C GLY A 68 -2.50 -6.52 -18.61
N LEU A 69 -3.45 -6.06 -19.43
CA LEU A 69 -3.72 -4.64 -19.69
C LEU A 69 -4.07 -3.83 -18.44
N GLN A 70 -5.03 -4.31 -17.64
CA GLN A 70 -5.51 -3.56 -16.49
C GLN A 70 -4.39 -3.31 -15.46
N SER A 71 -3.61 -4.35 -15.16
CA SER A 71 -2.46 -4.23 -14.26
C SER A 71 -1.39 -3.27 -14.81
N ALA A 72 -1.17 -3.28 -16.14
CA ALA A 72 -0.23 -2.38 -16.80
C ALA A 72 -0.61 -0.90 -16.67
N LEU A 73 -1.91 -0.59 -16.56
CA LEU A 73 -2.42 0.78 -16.41
C LEU A 73 -2.45 1.24 -14.97
N GLU A 74 -2.98 0.42 -14.07
CA GLU A 74 -3.30 0.82 -12.70
C GLU A 74 -2.09 0.75 -11.73
N ASP A 75 -2.17 1.54 -10.66
CA ASP A 75 -1.27 1.37 -9.52
C ASP A 75 -1.73 0.19 -8.69
N LYS A 76 -0.81 -0.71 -8.34
CA LYS A 76 -1.10 -1.77 -7.38
C LYS A 76 -1.43 -1.16 -6.03
N THR A 77 -2.46 -1.69 -5.38
CA THR A 77 -2.79 -1.36 -4.00
C THR A 77 -1.56 -1.54 -3.12
N ARG A 78 -1.20 -0.48 -2.40
CA ARG A 78 -0.08 -0.55 -1.46
C ARG A 78 -0.57 -1.35 -0.25
N THR A 79 0.17 -2.38 0.14
CA THR A 79 -0.16 -3.23 1.30
C THR A 79 -0.07 -2.50 2.64
N GLY A 80 0.33 -1.23 2.64
CA GLY A 80 0.49 -0.42 3.84
C GLY A 80 1.65 -0.89 4.72
N GLN A 81 1.79 -0.27 5.89
CA GLN A 81 2.69 -0.79 6.92
C GLN A 81 2.08 -2.08 7.49
N PRO A 82 2.86 -3.16 7.66
CA PRO A 82 2.39 -4.37 8.33
C PRO A 82 1.83 -4.05 9.72
N ILE A 83 0.75 -4.73 10.09
CA ILE A 83 0.16 -4.59 11.43
C ILE A 83 1.16 -5.13 12.45
N LYS A 84 1.65 -4.25 13.33
CA LYS A 84 2.66 -4.61 14.35
C LYS A 84 2.08 -5.45 15.50
N TYR A 85 0.85 -5.14 15.93
CA TYR A 85 0.17 -5.83 17.04
C TYR A 85 -1.05 -6.57 16.51
N THR A 86 -1.00 -7.90 16.56
CA THR A 86 -2.10 -8.77 16.13
C THR A 86 -3.31 -8.65 17.05
N GLU A 87 -4.44 -9.25 16.64
CA GLU A 87 -5.65 -9.29 17.48
C GLU A 87 -5.39 -9.91 18.87
N LYS A 88 -4.54 -10.94 18.94
CA LYS A 88 -4.10 -11.54 20.21
C LYS A 88 -3.41 -10.52 21.11
N HIS A 89 -2.48 -9.74 20.57
CA HIS A 89 -1.80 -8.68 21.32
C HIS A 89 -2.80 -7.62 21.79
N THR A 90 -3.76 -7.23 20.95
CA THR A 90 -4.79 -6.25 21.36
C THR A 90 -5.68 -6.77 22.47
N ALA A 91 -6.08 -8.05 22.41
CA ALA A 91 -6.89 -8.69 23.44
C ALA A 91 -6.14 -8.75 24.78
N GLU A 92 -4.84 -9.04 24.76
CA GLU A 92 -4.01 -9.06 25.96
C GLU A 92 -3.88 -7.67 26.60
N ILE A 93 -3.68 -6.62 25.81
CA ILE A 93 -3.64 -5.23 26.31
C ILE A 93 -4.97 -4.85 26.97
N ILE A 94 -6.09 -5.18 26.33
CA ILE A 94 -7.43 -4.89 26.83
C ILE A 94 -7.69 -5.67 28.13
N ALA A 95 -7.38 -6.97 28.15
CA ALA A 95 -7.52 -7.81 29.32
C ALA A 95 -6.70 -7.26 30.49
N GLN A 96 -5.44 -6.89 30.24
CA GLN A 96 -4.57 -6.32 31.27
C GLN A 96 -5.15 -5.02 31.84
N ALA A 97 -5.65 -4.11 30.99
CA ALA A 97 -6.27 -2.86 31.42
C ALA A 97 -7.55 -3.07 32.27
N CYS A 98 -8.22 -4.21 32.13
CA CYS A 98 -9.42 -4.57 32.89
C CYS A 98 -9.13 -5.32 34.21
N THR A 99 -7.87 -5.64 34.51
CA THR A 99 -7.49 -6.28 35.78
C THR A 99 -7.25 -5.25 36.89
N LYS A 100 -7.13 -5.74 38.14
CA LYS A 100 -6.70 -4.91 39.27
C LYS A 100 -5.26 -4.42 39.01
N PRO A 101 -4.97 -3.11 39.19
CA PRO A 101 -3.61 -2.61 39.07
C PRO A 101 -2.68 -3.22 40.14
N PRO A 102 -1.35 -3.23 39.90
CA PRO A 102 -0.37 -3.73 40.86
C PRO A 102 -0.46 -3.01 42.21
N ASP A 103 0.02 -3.67 43.25
CA ASP A 103 -0.01 -3.13 44.62
C ASP A 103 0.70 -1.77 44.70
N GLY A 104 0.14 -0.87 45.50
CA GLY A 104 0.59 0.53 45.60
C GLY A 104 0.07 1.45 44.50
N ARG A 105 -0.70 0.96 43.52
CA ARG A 105 -1.36 1.78 42.49
C ARG A 105 -2.88 1.73 42.61
N LYS A 106 -3.54 2.89 42.54
CA LYS A 106 -5.01 3.00 42.60
C LYS A 106 -5.71 2.63 41.29
N LYS A 107 -5.05 2.83 40.15
CA LYS A 107 -5.59 2.58 38.80
C LYS A 107 -4.48 2.30 37.80
N TRP A 108 -4.83 1.63 36.70
CA TRP A 108 -4.00 1.61 35.50
C TRP A 108 -3.87 3.02 34.92
N THR A 109 -2.63 3.43 34.64
CA THR A 109 -2.35 4.61 33.81
C THR A 109 -1.70 4.14 32.52
N LEU A 110 -1.79 4.92 31.44
CA LEU A 110 -1.15 4.54 30.18
C LEU A 110 0.35 4.31 30.33
N VAL A 111 1.03 5.09 31.20
CA VAL A 111 2.46 4.93 31.48
C VAL A 111 2.73 3.60 32.16
N LEU A 112 2.03 3.32 33.26
CA LEU A 112 2.18 2.08 34.01
C LEU A 112 1.88 0.85 33.14
N LEU A 113 0.81 0.90 32.35
CA LEU A 113 0.45 -0.18 31.44
C LEU A 113 1.50 -0.38 30.35
N THR A 114 2.15 0.69 29.87
CA THR A 114 3.25 0.60 28.91
C THR A 114 4.48 -0.07 29.52
N GLU A 115 4.87 0.35 30.72
CA GLU A 115 6.03 -0.21 31.44
C GLU A 115 5.85 -1.71 31.70
N GLU A 116 4.67 -2.10 32.17
CA GLU A 116 4.33 -3.50 32.44
C GLU A 116 4.31 -4.35 31.16
N LEU A 117 3.64 -3.86 30.11
CA LEU A 117 3.54 -4.60 28.85
C LEU A 117 4.91 -4.78 28.20
N LYS A 118 5.81 -3.81 28.28
CA LYS A 118 7.17 -3.92 27.72
C LYS A 118 8.00 -5.07 28.30
N MET A 119 7.64 -5.58 29.48
CA MET A 119 8.32 -6.73 30.09
C MET A 119 7.84 -8.08 29.54
N ARG A 120 6.79 -8.08 28.72
CA ARG A 120 6.22 -9.30 28.12
C ARG A 120 6.72 -9.51 26.69
N GLU A 121 6.85 -10.78 26.32
CA GLU A 121 7.22 -11.18 24.96
C GLU A 121 6.24 -10.60 23.92
N GLY A 122 6.77 -9.91 22.91
CA GLY A 122 5.99 -9.32 21.81
C GLY A 122 5.56 -7.87 22.02
N PHE A 123 5.92 -7.26 23.16
CA PHE A 123 5.55 -5.88 23.51
C PHE A 123 6.75 -4.97 23.84
N GLU A 124 7.98 -5.43 23.68
CA GLU A 124 9.22 -4.75 24.08
C GLU A 124 9.32 -3.33 23.51
N THR A 125 8.78 -3.14 22.31
CA THR A 125 8.79 -1.88 21.57
C THR A 125 7.43 -1.18 21.53
N ILE A 126 6.48 -1.57 22.39
CA ILE A 126 5.19 -0.89 22.50
C ILE A 126 5.35 0.50 23.11
N ASN A 127 4.63 1.45 22.55
CA ASN A 127 4.62 2.82 23.04
C ASN A 127 3.23 3.15 23.60
N LYS A 128 3.19 4.22 24.40
CA LYS A 128 1.98 4.72 25.06
C LYS A 128 0.83 4.99 24.07
N GLU A 129 1.16 5.46 22.88
CA GLU A 129 0.17 5.84 21.87
C GLU A 129 -0.50 4.63 21.22
N SER A 130 0.24 3.56 20.94
CA SER A 130 -0.30 2.28 20.47
C SER A 130 -1.31 1.72 21.47
N ILE A 131 -0.97 1.72 22.76
CA ILE A 131 -1.86 1.27 23.84
C ILE A 131 -3.11 2.15 23.89
N ARG A 132 -2.95 3.48 23.87
CA ARG A 132 -4.07 4.43 23.87
C ARG A 132 -5.03 4.20 22.69
N LEU A 133 -4.50 4.01 21.48
CA LEU A 133 -5.31 3.77 20.28
C LEU A 133 -6.06 2.43 20.36
N ILE A 134 -5.40 1.38 20.88
CA ILE A 134 -6.01 0.06 21.08
C ILE A 134 -7.15 0.15 22.09
N LEU A 135 -6.92 0.75 23.25
CA LEU A 135 -7.94 0.93 24.28
C LEU A 135 -9.11 1.83 23.79
N LYS A 136 -8.80 2.90 23.06
CA LYS A 136 -9.83 3.78 22.46
C LYS A 136 -10.74 3.00 21.50
N LYS A 137 -10.19 2.12 20.66
CA LYS A 137 -10.99 1.25 19.77
C LYS A 137 -11.90 0.31 20.57
N ALA A 138 -11.45 -0.15 21.73
CA ALA A 138 -12.22 -0.95 22.68
C ALA A 138 -13.15 -0.13 23.60
N LYS A 139 -13.28 1.19 23.38
CA LYS A 139 -14.04 2.13 24.22
C LYS A 139 -13.59 2.18 25.69
N LEU A 140 -12.34 1.80 25.96
CA LEU A 140 -11.71 1.93 27.28
C LEU A 140 -10.89 3.21 27.33
N ASN A 141 -11.13 4.02 28.36
CA ASN A 141 -10.38 5.25 28.63
C ASN A 141 -9.76 5.15 30.02
N LEU A 142 -8.43 5.15 30.10
CA LEU A 142 -7.70 5.06 31.38
C LEU A 142 -7.42 6.43 32.03
N GLY A 143 -7.97 7.52 31.47
CA GLY A 143 -7.75 8.90 31.92
C GLY A 143 -6.41 9.43 31.44
#